data_AF-A0A6J4XF81-F1
#
_entry.id   AF-A0A6J4XF81-F1
#
_cell.length_a   1.000
_cell.length_b   1.000
_cell.length_c   1.000
_cell.angle_alpha   90.00
_cell.angle_beta   90.00
_cell.angle_gamma   90.00
#
_symmetry.space_group_name_H-M   'P 1'
#
loop_
_entity.id
_entity.type
_entity.pdbx_description
1 polymer ?
#
loop_
_entity_poly.entity_id
_entity_poly.type
_entity_poly.pdbx_seq_one_letter_code
_entity_poly.pdbx_strand_id
1 'polypeptide(L)'
;MDKYDIIVEAEQQFAREVTLGVIVTRPLTVWHTIIPGFFIIDFLRRGSAIRQYTKHFMFPRNLAMDAAVAEMQAANKEPMDSDLADNIGIWLESLKLYSPDLVKAHVKLIAILTAHYLKLLQADGDTFYLLIEHAYQNPDNFKQFIETITPAENEVDHLVIEQLGGNQKVKEKIFAEQQQIAKRRQKILDKVF
;
A
#
# COMPACT_ATOMS: atom_id res chain seq x y z
N MET A 1 1.69 1.73 23.74
CA MET A 1 1.07 1.85 22.42
C MET A 1 0.81 0.44 21.94
N ASP A 2 -0.36 0.14 21.40
CA ASP A 2 -0.66 -1.21 20.91
C ASP A 2 0.19 -1.53 19.67
N LYS A 3 0.56 -2.80 19.44
CA LYS A 3 1.33 -3.20 18.24
C LYS A 3 0.58 -2.83 16.97
N TYR A 4 -0.75 -2.97 16.99
CA TYR A 4 -1.63 -2.51 15.94
C TYR A 4 -1.38 -1.02 15.59
N ASP A 5 -1.40 -0.15 16.60
CA ASP A 5 -1.21 1.30 16.40
C ASP A 5 0.18 1.61 15.83
N ILE A 6 1.21 0.90 16.30
CA ILE A 6 2.60 1.06 15.83
C ILE A 6 2.68 0.75 14.33
N ILE A 7 2.08 -0.36 13.88
CA ILE A 7 2.14 -0.78 12.48
C ILE A 7 1.32 0.16 11.61
N VAL A 8 0.11 0.53 12.04
CA VAL A 8 -0.75 1.46 11.29
C VAL A 8 -0.09 2.83 11.15
N GLU A 9 0.53 3.36 12.22
CA GLU A 9 1.24 4.63 12.14
C GLU A 9 2.43 4.55 11.17
N ALA A 10 3.21 3.46 11.23
CA ALA A 10 4.34 3.24 10.33
C ALA A 10 3.91 3.18 8.86
N GLU A 11 2.82 2.48 8.53
CA GLU A 11 2.25 2.40 7.18
C GLU A 11 1.74 3.75 6.69
N GLN A 12 1.06 4.52 7.56
CA GLN A 12 0.65 5.88 7.21
C GLN A 12 1.86 6.79 6.98
N GLN A 13 2.91 6.68 7.78
CA GLN A 13 4.15 7.42 7.57
C GLN A 13 4.81 7.01 6.25
N PHE A 14 4.86 5.71 5.96
CA PHE A 14 5.37 5.19 4.69
C PHE A 14 4.63 5.80 3.49
N ALA A 15 3.29 5.80 3.51
CA ALA A 15 2.47 6.39 2.45
C ALA A 15 2.75 7.90 2.26
N ARG A 16 2.90 8.63 3.36
CA ARG A 16 3.25 10.06 3.34
C ARG A 16 4.63 10.29 2.72
N GLU A 17 5.61 9.48 3.10
CA GLU A 17 6.98 9.58 2.59
C GLU A 17 7.11 9.23 1.10
N VAL A 18 6.33 8.25 0.62
CA VAL A 18 6.22 7.92 -0.80
C VAL A 18 5.64 9.10 -1.57
N THR A 19 4.51 9.66 -1.11
CA THR A 19 3.88 10.81 -1.76
C THR A 19 4.83 12.01 -1.83
N LEU A 20 5.50 12.33 -0.73
CA LEU A 20 6.47 13.42 -0.68
C LEU A 20 7.66 13.18 -1.61
N GLY A 21 8.16 11.94 -1.69
CA GLY A 21 9.24 11.57 -2.60
C GLY A 21 8.87 11.75 -4.08
N VAL A 22 7.65 11.38 -4.46
CA VAL A 22 7.15 11.59 -5.82
C VAL A 22 7.01 13.09 -6.13
N ILE A 23 6.46 13.88 -5.21
CA ILE A 23 6.28 15.33 -5.37
C ILE A 23 7.62 16.07 -5.51
N VAL A 24 8.66 15.68 -4.76
CA VAL A 24 9.95 16.38 -4.74
C VAL A 24 10.81 16.05 -5.96
N THR A 25 10.72 14.83 -6.49
CA THR A 25 11.63 14.36 -7.57
C THR A 25 11.23 14.79 -8.98
N ARG A 26 9.99 15.25 -9.20
CA ARG A 26 9.53 15.76 -10.50
C ARG A 26 8.87 17.13 -10.32
N PRO A 27 9.59 18.25 -10.56
CA PRO A 27 8.96 19.57 -10.54
C PRO A 27 7.88 19.68 -11.63
N LEU A 28 6.79 20.38 -11.30
CA LEU A 28 5.59 20.54 -12.12
C LEU A 28 5.85 21.46 -13.32
N THR A 29 6.07 20.91 -14.51
CA THR A 29 5.96 21.66 -15.78
C THR A 29 4.76 21.19 -16.60
N VAL A 30 3.76 22.08 -16.73
CA VAL A 30 2.68 22.13 -17.74
C VAL A 30 1.71 20.92 -17.78
N TRP A 31 0.92 20.74 -16.71
CA TRP A 31 0.05 19.56 -16.50
C TRP A 31 -1.47 19.81 -16.58
N HIS A 32 -1.92 20.83 -17.31
CA HIS A 32 -3.28 21.37 -17.24
C HIS A 32 -4.42 20.58 -17.94
N THR A 33 -4.21 19.42 -18.57
CA THR A 33 -5.15 18.99 -19.62
C THR A 33 -5.89 17.65 -19.44
N ILE A 34 -5.69 16.84 -18.38
CA ILE A 34 -6.00 15.40 -18.54
C ILE A 34 -7.05 14.73 -17.63
N ILE A 35 -7.50 15.23 -16.47
CA ILE A 35 -8.59 14.55 -15.70
C ILE A 35 -9.45 15.55 -14.91
N PRO A 36 -10.75 15.72 -15.21
CA PRO A 36 -11.66 16.49 -14.36
C PRO A 36 -11.98 15.68 -13.09
N GLY A 37 -11.40 16.06 -11.95
CA GLY A 37 -11.73 15.48 -10.64
C GLY A 37 -10.55 15.28 -9.67
N PHE A 38 -9.30 15.31 -10.13
CA PHE A 38 -8.13 15.05 -9.27
C PHE A 38 -7.22 16.27 -9.01
N PHE A 39 -7.67 17.48 -9.38
CA PHE A 39 -6.89 18.69 -9.20
C PHE A 39 -7.63 19.70 -8.36
N ILE A 40 -7.16 19.80 -7.13
CA ILE A 40 -7.58 20.81 -6.22
C ILE A 40 -6.22 21.40 -5.66
N ILE A 41 -5.73 22.50 -6.30
CA ILE A 41 -4.88 23.71 -5.95
C ILE A 41 -3.58 23.63 -5.06
N ASP A 42 -2.47 23.24 -5.68
CA ASP A 42 -1.17 23.95 -5.80
C ASP A 42 -0.20 24.34 -4.67
N PHE A 43 -0.54 24.59 -3.41
CA PHE A 43 0.52 24.71 -2.36
C PHE A 43 -0.01 24.52 -0.95
N LEU A 44 -1.22 25.04 -0.69
CA LEU A 44 -2.01 24.77 0.52
C LEU A 44 -2.63 23.35 0.50
N ARG A 45 -2.62 22.66 -0.64
CA ARG A 45 -3.19 21.32 -0.87
C ARG A 45 -2.20 20.16 -0.87
N ARG A 46 -0.91 20.37 -0.52
CA ARG A 46 0.01 19.25 -0.22
C ARG A 46 -0.59 18.34 0.85
N GLY A 47 -1.14 18.92 1.92
CA GLY A 47 -1.78 18.15 3.00
C GLY A 47 -3.00 17.35 2.54
N SER A 48 -3.84 17.89 1.65
CA SER A 48 -5.02 17.17 1.15
C SER A 48 -4.67 16.07 0.15
N ALA A 49 -3.69 16.30 -0.72
CA ALA A 49 -3.21 15.29 -1.67
C ALA A 49 -2.53 14.13 -0.94
N ILE A 50 -1.67 14.43 0.04
CA ILE A 50 -1.07 13.43 0.92
C ILE A 50 -2.16 12.66 1.67
N ARG A 51 -3.16 13.36 2.24
CA ARG A 51 -4.26 12.70 2.97
C ARG A 51 -5.10 11.78 2.07
N GLN A 52 -5.42 12.20 0.86
CA GLN A 52 -6.16 11.36 -0.10
C GLN A 52 -5.33 10.16 -0.54
N TYR A 53 -4.06 10.37 -0.88
CA TYR A 53 -3.16 9.26 -1.20
C TYR A 53 -3.06 8.27 -0.04
N THR A 54 -2.76 8.75 1.17
CA THR A 54 -2.72 7.90 2.36
C THR A 54 -4.03 7.15 2.55
N LYS A 55 -5.19 7.79 2.36
CA LYS A 55 -6.48 7.09 2.44
C LYS A 55 -6.60 5.93 1.45
N HIS A 56 -6.22 6.12 0.19
CA HIS A 56 -6.32 5.07 -0.83
C HIS A 56 -5.24 3.99 -0.68
N PHE A 57 -4.01 4.38 -0.31
CA PHE A 57 -2.91 3.48 -0.02
C PHE A 57 -3.19 2.59 1.19
N MET A 58 -3.81 3.17 2.22
CA MET A 58 -4.17 2.47 3.46
C MET A 58 -5.42 1.63 3.32
N PHE A 59 -6.31 1.85 2.35
CA PHE A 59 -7.55 1.06 2.23
C PHE A 59 -7.30 -0.46 2.17
N PRO A 60 -6.51 -1.00 1.20
CA PRO A 60 -6.21 -2.43 1.17
C PRO A 60 -5.37 -2.89 2.38
N ARG A 61 -4.52 -2.02 2.93
CA ARG A 61 -3.68 -2.33 4.10
C ARG A 61 -4.48 -2.44 5.40
N ASN A 62 -5.50 -1.60 5.57
CA ASN A 62 -6.42 -1.69 6.68
C ASN A 62 -7.22 -2.99 6.58
N LEU A 63 -7.71 -3.37 5.39
CA LEU A 63 -8.39 -4.65 5.21
C LEU A 63 -7.47 -5.84 5.55
N ALA A 64 -6.21 -5.81 5.10
CA ALA A 64 -5.22 -6.82 5.46
C ALA A 64 -4.91 -6.86 6.97
N MET A 65 -4.85 -5.69 7.62
CA MET A 65 -4.61 -5.59 9.05
C MET A 65 -5.80 -6.12 9.85
N ASP A 66 -7.03 -5.75 9.47
CA ASP A 66 -8.26 -6.23 10.10
C ASP A 66 -8.37 -7.75 9.94
N ALA A 67 -8.01 -8.29 8.77
CA ALA A 67 -7.91 -9.72 8.54
C ALA A 67 -6.84 -10.39 9.43
N ALA A 68 -5.65 -9.78 9.58
CA ALA A 68 -4.59 -10.32 10.43
C ALA A 68 -4.97 -10.33 11.92
N VAL A 69 -5.64 -9.28 12.40
CA VAL A 69 -6.18 -9.22 13.76
C VAL A 69 -7.27 -10.26 13.95
N ALA A 70 -8.18 -10.41 12.98
CA ALA A 70 -9.21 -11.44 13.01
C ALA A 70 -8.60 -12.84 13.09
N GLU A 71 -7.58 -13.16 12.28
CA GLU A 71 -6.86 -14.44 12.34
C GLU A 71 -6.15 -14.67 13.67
N MET A 72 -5.52 -13.64 14.24
CA MET A 72 -4.87 -13.72 15.55
C MET A 72 -5.88 -14.01 16.68
N GLN A 73 -7.09 -13.44 16.60
CA GLN A 73 -8.16 -13.63 17.58
C GLN A 73 -8.95 -14.92 17.33
N ALA A 74 -9.06 -15.35 16.08
CA ALA A 74 -9.85 -16.47 15.63
C ALA A 74 -8.96 -17.70 15.41
N ALA A 75 -8.61 -18.37 16.50
CA ALA A 75 -8.31 -19.80 16.42
C ALA A 75 -9.54 -20.65 15.97
N ASN A 76 -10.66 -20.05 15.51
CA ASN A 76 -11.94 -20.75 15.29
C ASN A 76 -13.04 -20.02 14.45
N LYS A 77 -12.72 -19.17 13.45
CA LYS A 77 -13.78 -18.64 12.56
C LYS A 77 -13.42 -18.77 11.07
N GLU A 78 -14.44 -19.06 10.28
CA GLU A 78 -14.44 -19.28 8.83
C GLU A 78 -13.86 -18.09 8.05
N PRO A 79 -13.35 -18.32 6.82
CA PRO A 79 -12.55 -17.33 6.09
C PRO A 79 -13.39 -16.13 5.66
N MET A 80 -12.86 -14.93 5.93
CA MET A 80 -13.35 -13.59 5.54
C MET A 80 -13.32 -13.35 4.01
N ASP A 81 -13.29 -14.39 3.19
CA ASP A 81 -12.98 -14.30 1.76
C ASP A 81 -14.14 -13.70 0.94
N SER A 82 -15.40 -13.94 1.32
CA SER A 82 -16.55 -13.40 0.57
C SER A 82 -16.72 -11.89 0.76
N ASP A 83 -16.58 -11.41 1.99
CA ASP A 83 -16.78 -10.00 2.32
C ASP A 83 -15.62 -9.13 1.79
N LEU A 84 -14.42 -9.72 1.65
CA LEU A 84 -13.24 -9.00 1.18
C LEU A 84 -13.37 -8.58 -0.29
N ALA A 85 -13.76 -9.49 -1.18
CA ALA A 85 -13.90 -9.21 -2.60
C ALA A 85 -15.01 -8.17 -2.86
N ASP A 86 -16.12 -8.24 -2.13
CA ASP A 86 -17.23 -7.30 -2.23
C ASP A 86 -16.82 -5.89 -1.77
N ASN A 87 -16.11 -5.78 -0.65
CA ASN A 87 -15.59 -4.50 -0.15
C ASN A 87 -14.62 -3.84 -1.14
N ILE A 88 -13.74 -4.63 -1.77
CA ILE A 88 -12.84 -4.14 -2.82
C ILE A 88 -13.63 -3.72 -4.06
N GLY A 89 -14.63 -4.51 -4.46
CA GLY A 89 -15.52 -4.19 -5.58
C GLY A 89 -16.19 -2.83 -5.42
N ILE A 90 -16.86 -2.61 -4.28
CA ILE A 90 -17.53 -1.33 -3.94
C ILE A 90 -16.54 -0.16 -3.95
N TRP A 91 -15.35 -0.37 -3.38
CA TRP A 91 -14.30 0.66 -3.37
C TRP A 91 -13.83 1.01 -4.78
N LEU A 92 -13.57 0.01 -5.63
CA LEU A 92 -13.15 0.23 -7.02
C LEU A 92 -14.26 0.87 -7.87
N GLU A 93 -15.52 0.51 -7.65
CA GLU A 93 -16.68 1.17 -8.27
C GLU A 93 -16.72 2.66 -7.94
N SER A 94 -16.50 3.03 -6.67
CA SER A 94 -16.45 4.43 -6.23
C SER A 94 -15.33 5.23 -6.92
N LEU A 95 -14.27 4.55 -7.34
CA LEU A 95 -13.14 5.12 -8.08
C LEU A 95 -13.31 5.09 -9.60
N LYS A 96 -14.40 4.51 -10.10
CA LYS A 96 -14.62 4.22 -11.53
C LYS A 96 -13.52 3.35 -12.14
N LEU A 97 -12.95 2.46 -11.31
CA LEU A 97 -11.89 1.51 -11.66
C LEU A 97 -12.34 0.06 -11.46
N TYR A 98 -13.65 -0.21 -11.38
CA TYR A 98 -14.11 -1.58 -11.21
C TYR A 98 -13.70 -2.45 -12.41
N SER A 99 -13.05 -3.57 -12.10
CA SER A 99 -12.76 -4.66 -13.02
C SER A 99 -12.58 -5.95 -12.21
N PRO A 100 -13.15 -7.10 -12.64
CA PRO A 100 -12.96 -8.38 -11.96
C PRO A 100 -11.48 -8.75 -11.76
N ASP A 101 -10.64 -8.47 -12.76
CA ASP A 101 -9.20 -8.74 -12.69
C ASP A 101 -8.51 -7.86 -11.64
N LEU A 102 -8.93 -6.59 -11.53
CA LEU A 102 -8.39 -5.66 -10.55
C LEU A 102 -8.81 -6.03 -9.12
N VAL A 103 -10.06 -6.48 -8.94
CA VAL A 103 -10.53 -7.05 -7.65
C VAL A 103 -9.65 -8.24 -7.27
N LYS A 104 -9.44 -9.19 -8.19
CA LYS A 104 -8.62 -10.37 -7.95
C LYS A 104 -7.17 -10.03 -7.60
N ALA A 105 -6.58 -9.05 -8.30
CA ALA A 105 -5.22 -8.57 -8.02
C ALA A 105 -5.13 -7.94 -6.62
N HIS A 106 -6.12 -7.14 -6.22
CA HIS A 106 -6.18 -6.58 -4.86
C HIS A 106 -6.35 -7.65 -3.78
N VAL A 107 -7.21 -8.65 -3.98
CA VAL A 107 -7.37 -9.77 -3.03
C VAL A 107 -6.03 -10.49 -2.82
N LYS A 108 -5.30 -10.78 -3.90
CA LYS A 108 -3.96 -11.39 -3.82
C LYS A 108 -2.96 -10.51 -3.05
N LEU A 109 -2.95 -9.21 -3.31
CA LEU A 109 -2.11 -8.26 -2.59
C LEU A 109 -2.45 -8.21 -1.09
N ILE A 110 -3.74 -8.20 -0.77
CA ILE A 110 -4.22 -8.17 0.61
C ILE A 110 -3.80 -9.46 1.35
N ALA A 111 -3.91 -10.63 0.73
CA ALA A 111 -3.45 -11.87 1.35
C ALA A 111 -1.96 -11.84 1.71
N ILE A 112 -1.10 -11.28 0.85
CA ILE A 112 0.33 -11.12 1.13
C ILE A 112 0.55 -10.15 2.30
N LEU A 113 -0.19 -9.04 2.34
CA LEU A 113 -0.14 -8.05 3.42
C LEU A 113 -0.66 -8.62 4.74
N THR A 114 -1.73 -9.42 4.73
CA THR A 114 -2.27 -10.09 5.92
C THR A 114 -1.22 -10.99 6.54
N ALA A 115 -0.57 -11.83 5.74
CA ALA A 115 0.50 -12.70 6.21
C ALA A 115 1.69 -11.90 6.79
N HIS A 116 2.02 -10.75 6.21
CA HIS A 116 3.03 -9.84 6.76
C HIS A 116 2.61 -9.27 8.11
N TYR A 117 1.41 -8.69 8.21
CA TYR A 117 0.93 -8.07 9.44
C TYR A 117 0.72 -9.07 10.56
N LEU A 118 0.27 -10.30 10.26
CA LEU A 118 0.18 -11.37 11.24
C LEU A 118 1.55 -11.67 11.88
N LYS A 119 2.61 -11.75 11.08
CA LYS A 119 3.98 -11.92 11.60
C LYS A 119 4.41 -10.76 12.51
N LEU A 120 4.10 -9.52 12.12
CA LEU A 120 4.44 -8.35 12.93
C LEU A 120 3.65 -8.28 14.26
N LEU A 121 2.37 -8.62 14.24
CA LEU A 121 1.53 -8.64 15.44
C LEU A 121 2.01 -9.72 16.44
N GLN A 122 2.49 -10.86 15.93
CA GLN A 122 3.03 -11.96 16.72
C GLN A 122 4.46 -11.72 17.22
N ALA A 123 5.24 -10.86 16.54
CA ALA A 123 6.60 -10.53 16.94
C ALA A 123 6.62 -9.59 18.15
N ASP A 124 7.62 -9.72 19.01
CA ASP A 124 7.83 -8.81 20.14
C ASP A 124 8.53 -7.53 19.69
N GLY A 125 8.22 -6.40 20.32
CA GLY A 125 8.81 -5.11 19.98
C GLY A 125 7.89 -3.95 20.30
N ASP A 126 8.49 -2.80 20.63
CA ASP A 126 7.82 -1.54 20.95
C ASP A 126 8.01 -0.47 19.86
N THR A 127 8.76 -0.80 18.81
CA THR A 127 8.94 0.04 17.63
C THR A 127 8.76 -0.77 16.35
N PHE A 128 8.36 -0.11 15.26
CA PHE A 128 8.18 -0.78 13.97
C PHE A 128 9.44 -1.51 13.48
N TYR A 129 10.63 -0.93 13.67
CA TYR A 129 11.88 -1.56 13.26
C TYR A 129 12.16 -2.86 14.03
N LEU A 130 11.93 -2.87 15.35
CA LEU A 130 12.06 -4.08 16.17
C LEU A 130 11.03 -5.14 15.81
N LEU A 131 9.79 -4.74 15.45
CA LEU A 131 8.78 -5.68 14.95
C LEU A 131 9.24 -6.35 13.64
N ILE A 132 9.80 -5.59 12.70
CA ILE A 132 10.37 -6.17 11.46
C ILE A 132 11.54 -7.09 11.80
N GLU A 133 12.48 -6.64 12.64
CA GLU A 133 13.67 -7.39 13.04
C GLU A 133 13.29 -8.75 13.61
N HIS A 134 12.39 -8.79 14.61
CA HIS A 134 12.01 -10.02 15.27
C HIS A 134 11.08 -10.91 14.43
N ALA A 135 10.21 -10.32 13.59
CA ALA A 135 9.35 -11.09 12.69
C ALA A 135 10.11 -11.79 11.57
N TYR A 136 11.17 -11.17 11.04
CA TYR A 136 11.92 -11.69 9.90
C TYR A 136 13.28 -12.29 10.28
N GLN A 137 13.84 -11.92 11.42
CA GLN A 137 15.08 -12.42 12.04
C GLN A 137 16.38 -12.13 11.27
N ASN A 138 16.33 -12.08 9.93
CA ASN A 138 17.48 -11.83 9.08
C ASN A 138 17.06 -11.05 7.80
N PRO A 139 18.03 -10.38 7.15
CA PRO A 139 17.73 -9.54 5.97
C PRO A 139 17.19 -10.33 4.78
N ASP A 140 17.56 -11.60 4.61
CA ASP A 140 17.15 -12.39 3.44
C ASP A 140 15.67 -12.78 3.51
N ASN A 141 15.16 -13.09 4.70
CA ASN A 141 13.74 -13.31 4.92
C ASN A 141 12.90 -12.05 4.62
N PHE A 142 13.40 -10.86 4.99
CA PHE A 142 12.70 -9.61 4.70
C PHE A 142 12.77 -9.26 3.20
N LYS A 143 13.91 -9.51 2.54
CA LYS A 143 14.03 -9.40 1.07
C LYS A 143 13.06 -10.33 0.35
N GLN A 144 12.92 -11.58 0.80
CA GLN A 144 11.97 -12.52 0.21
C GLN A 144 10.52 -12.00 0.27
N PHE A 145 10.15 -11.34 1.38
CA PHE A 145 8.86 -10.64 1.46
C PHE A 145 8.77 -9.51 0.43
N ILE A 146 9.80 -8.66 0.30
CA ILE A 146 9.85 -7.59 -0.70
C ILE A 146 9.70 -8.14 -2.12
N GLU A 147 10.38 -9.25 -2.44
CA GLU A 147 10.31 -9.95 -3.72
C GLU A 147 8.94 -10.57 -4.00
N THR A 148 8.18 -10.89 -2.95
CA THR A 148 6.82 -11.44 -3.06
C THR A 148 5.77 -10.34 -3.25
N ILE A 149 5.86 -9.24 -2.48
CA ILE A 149 4.86 -8.17 -2.53
C ILE A 149 5.00 -7.27 -3.77
N THR A 150 6.24 -7.04 -4.24
CA THR A 150 6.50 -6.11 -5.34
C THR A 150 5.80 -6.52 -6.65
N PRO A 151 5.86 -7.79 -7.10
CA PRO A 151 5.11 -8.22 -8.29
C PRO A 151 3.59 -8.08 -8.13
N ALA A 152 3.04 -8.32 -6.93
CA ALA A 152 1.60 -8.19 -6.68
C ALA A 152 1.13 -6.72 -6.74
N GLU A 153 1.92 -5.78 -6.21
CA GLU A 153 1.64 -4.34 -6.38
C GLU A 153 1.77 -3.89 -7.84
N ASN A 154 2.80 -4.37 -8.54
CA ASN A 154 3.00 -4.05 -9.95
C ASN A 154 1.86 -4.59 -10.85
N GLU A 155 1.27 -5.72 -10.50
CA GLU A 155 0.10 -6.30 -11.19
C GLU A 155 -1.13 -5.39 -11.06
N VAL A 156 -1.41 -4.89 -9.85
CA VAL A 156 -2.47 -3.90 -9.60
C VAL A 156 -2.22 -2.62 -10.41
N ASP A 157 -0.99 -2.09 -10.34
CA ASP A 157 -0.57 -0.89 -11.06
C ASP A 157 -0.74 -1.03 -12.59
N HIS A 158 -0.39 -2.19 -13.13
CA HIS A 158 -0.54 -2.50 -14.56
C HIS A 158 -2.01 -2.47 -14.98
N LEU A 159 -2.89 -3.15 -14.24
CA LEU A 159 -4.32 -3.20 -14.55
C LEU A 159 -4.98 -1.81 -14.45
N VAL A 160 -4.57 -0.98 -13.49
CA VAL A 160 -5.01 0.42 -13.40
C VAL A 160 -4.57 1.22 -14.63
N ILE A 161 -3.34 1.04 -15.10
CA ILE A 161 -2.83 1.71 -16.31
C ILE A 161 -3.64 1.30 -17.54
N GLU A 162 -3.93 0.01 -17.70
CA GLU A 162 -4.70 -0.52 -18.84
C GLU A 162 -6.12 0.05 -18.85
N GLN A 163 -6.79 0.06 -17.69
CA GLN A 163 -8.14 0.59 -17.55
C GLN A 163 -8.22 2.10 -17.83
N LEU A 164 -7.14 2.83 -17.57
CA LEU A 164 -7.00 4.26 -17.89
C LEU A 164 -6.52 4.50 -19.33
N GLY A 165 -6.59 3.50 -20.21
CA GLY A 165 -6.27 3.61 -21.63
C GLY A 165 -4.77 3.74 -21.92
N GLY A 166 -3.91 3.26 -21.02
CA GLY A 166 -2.45 3.25 -21.23
C GLY A 166 -1.81 4.63 -21.25
N ASN A 167 -2.45 5.64 -20.63
CA ASN A 167 -2.01 7.02 -20.59
C ASN A 167 -0.55 7.13 -20.10
N GLN A 168 0.35 7.60 -20.98
CA GLN A 168 1.78 7.70 -20.72
C GLN A 168 2.10 8.47 -19.43
N LYS A 169 1.28 9.45 -19.11
CA LYS A 169 1.44 10.29 -17.92
C LYS A 169 1.08 9.57 -16.63
N VAL A 170 0.09 8.69 -16.70
CA VAL A 170 -0.29 7.79 -15.59
C VAL A 170 0.81 6.76 -15.37
N LYS A 171 1.34 6.16 -16.46
CA LYS A 171 2.48 5.24 -16.42
C LYS A 171 3.69 5.86 -15.74
N GLU A 172 4.04 7.08 -16.12
CA GLU A 172 5.16 7.82 -15.55
C GLU A 172 5.01 8.10 -14.06
N LYS A 173 3.78 8.41 -13.61
CA LYS A 173 3.49 8.66 -12.20
C LYS A 173 3.61 7.38 -11.37
N ILE A 174 2.99 6.30 -11.84
CA ILE A 174 3.03 4.99 -11.19
C ILE A 174 4.47 4.48 -11.12
N PHE A 175 5.26 4.66 -12.18
CA PHE A 175 6.68 4.30 -12.16
C PHE A 175 7.49 5.12 -11.15
N ALA A 176 7.19 6.42 -10.99
CA ALA A 176 7.83 7.24 -9.97
C ALA A 176 7.44 6.78 -8.55
N GLU A 177 6.19 6.36 -8.34
CA GLU A 177 5.69 5.79 -7.10
C GLU A 177 6.38 4.47 -6.76
N GLN A 178 6.44 3.52 -7.69
CA GLN A 178 7.14 2.24 -7.54
C GLN A 178 8.61 2.43 -7.15
N GLN A 179 9.31 3.38 -7.78
CA GLN A 179 10.68 3.72 -7.41
C GLN A 179 10.80 4.26 -5.99
N GLN A 180 9.86 5.10 -5.55
CA GLN A 180 9.87 5.59 -4.17
C GLN A 180 9.60 4.46 -3.18
N ILE A 181 8.62 3.60 -3.44
CA ILE A 181 8.32 2.42 -2.61
C ILE A 181 9.58 1.54 -2.48
N ALA A 182 10.23 1.21 -3.58
CA ALA A 182 11.46 0.41 -3.59
C ALA A 182 12.58 1.06 -2.76
N LYS A 183 12.84 2.37 -2.96
CA LYS A 183 13.84 3.12 -2.18
C LYS A 183 13.52 3.11 -0.68
N ARG A 184 12.25 3.22 -0.31
CA ARG A 184 11.82 3.21 1.10
C ARG A 184 11.94 1.83 1.73
N ARG A 185 11.59 0.76 1.01
CA ARG A 185 11.81 -0.63 1.45
C ARG A 185 13.28 -0.93 1.66
N GLN A 186 14.15 -0.49 0.75
CA GLN A 186 15.60 -0.61 0.92
C GLN A 186 16.08 0.14 2.18
N LYS A 187 15.60 1.36 2.40
CA LYS A 187 15.93 2.13 3.61
C LYS A 187 15.44 1.47 4.90
N ILE A 188 14.33 0.74 4.87
CA ILE A 188 13.87 -0.06 6.03
C ILE A 188 14.82 -1.23 6.24
N LEU A 189 15.16 -1.97 5.17
CA LEU A 189 16.12 -3.08 5.22
C LEU A 189 17.45 -2.63 5.85
N ASP A 190 18.05 -1.55 5.33
CA ASP A 190 19.34 -1.00 5.80
C ASP A 190 19.32 -0.45 7.23
N LYS A 191 18.13 -0.17 7.78
CA LYS A 191 17.96 0.35 9.14
C LYS A 191 17.72 -0.75 10.16
N VAL A 192 17.12 -1.85 9.72
CA VAL A 192 16.78 -2.99 10.58
C VAL A 192 17.96 -3.96 10.66
N PHE A 193 18.66 -4.19 9.54
CA PHE A 193 19.75 -5.15 9.39
C PHE A 193 20.99 -4.49 8.82
#